data_AF-A0A0S2SN34-F1
#
_entry.id   AF-A0A0S2SN34-F1
#
_cell.length_a   1.000
_cell.length_b   1.000
_cell.length_c   1.000
_cell.angle_alpha   90.00
_cell.angle_beta   90.00
_cell.angle_gamma   90.00
#
_symmetry.space_group_name_H-M   'P 1'
#
loop_
_entity.id
_entity.type
_entity.pdbx_description
1 polymer ?
#
loop_
_entity_poly.entity_id
_entity_poly.type
_entity_poly.pdbx_seq_one_letter_code
_entity_poly.pdbx_strand_id
1 'polypeptide(L)'
;MEKMIKEIPDYRHLTALEIGKHLHLSMSFVQRALDALREQHRLPARSAVNSIDLARYRKLDNLMLVTFQLDMSRATSAIYGDDNPKARHKLRCLVDACREDGLDMTRIKHLDMSTIINNSARNNKLFRYVAINQVEPEALAAFVGICQQNGGRHAA
;
A
#
# COMPACT_ATOMS: atom_id res chain seq x y z
N MET A 1 6.97 0.60 31.43
CA MET A 1 6.69 -0.05 30.12
C MET A 1 6.45 0.97 29.02
N GLU A 2 5.49 1.89 29.17
CA GLU A 2 5.18 2.90 28.14
C GLU A 2 6.43 3.68 27.65
N LYS A 3 7.23 4.25 28.57
CA LYS A 3 8.47 4.97 28.22
C LYS A 3 9.42 4.11 27.38
N MET A 4 9.70 2.89 27.84
CA MET A 4 10.58 1.94 27.15
C MET A 4 10.07 1.59 25.73
N ILE A 5 8.76 1.47 25.53
CA ILE A 5 8.18 1.19 24.22
C ILE A 5 8.31 2.41 23.30
N LYS A 6 8.06 3.63 23.82
CA LYS A 6 8.17 4.89 23.08
C LYS A 6 9.62 5.24 22.69
N GLU A 7 10.60 4.72 23.41
CA GLU A 7 12.02 4.85 23.08
C GLU A 7 12.44 3.97 21.89
N ILE A 8 11.66 2.93 21.55
CA ILE A 8 11.96 2.10 20.38
C ILE A 8 11.54 2.87 19.11
N PRO A 9 12.45 3.05 18.14
CA PRO A 9 12.11 3.66 16.86
C PRO A 9 10.97 2.91 16.17
N ASP A 10 10.01 3.64 15.61
CA ASP A 10 8.90 3.07 14.83
C ASP A 10 8.06 2.02 15.57
N TYR A 11 8.03 2.05 16.91
CA TYR A 11 7.37 1.04 17.72
C TYR A 11 5.90 0.76 17.31
N ARG A 12 5.22 1.73 16.68
CA ARG A 12 3.85 1.59 16.17
C ARG A 12 3.72 0.58 15.02
N HIS A 13 4.79 0.35 14.26
CA HIS A 13 4.86 -0.56 13.12
C HIS A 13 5.34 -1.96 13.50
N LEU A 14 5.92 -2.10 14.68
CA LEU A 14 6.48 -3.35 15.19
C LEU A 14 5.41 -4.26 15.80
N THR A 15 5.62 -5.55 15.67
CA THR A 15 4.90 -6.61 16.38
C THR A 15 5.36 -6.70 17.83
N ALA A 16 4.54 -7.33 18.69
CA ALA A 16 4.95 -7.64 20.06
C ALA A 16 6.21 -8.51 20.13
N LEU A 17 6.43 -9.37 19.12
CA LEU A 17 7.64 -10.19 19.01
C LEU A 17 8.88 -9.31 18.76
N GLU A 18 8.80 -8.37 17.82
CA GLU A 18 9.91 -7.45 17.51
C GLU A 18 10.22 -6.56 18.71
N ILE A 19 9.20 -5.97 19.34
CA ILE A 19 9.37 -5.17 20.56
C ILE A 19 9.96 -6.01 21.70
N GLY A 20 9.51 -7.26 21.87
CA GLY A 20 10.06 -8.18 22.86
C GLY A 20 11.54 -8.47 22.65
N LYS A 21 11.99 -8.60 21.40
CA LYS A 21 13.42 -8.73 21.08
C LYS A 21 14.22 -7.49 21.49
N HIS A 22 13.69 -6.29 21.26
CA HIS A 22 14.34 -5.03 21.67
C HIS A 22 14.43 -4.87 23.19
N LEU A 23 13.43 -5.35 23.94
CA LEU A 23 13.36 -5.19 25.38
C LEU A 23 13.87 -6.41 26.16
N HIS A 24 14.28 -7.48 25.48
CA HIS A 24 14.60 -8.78 26.06
C HIS A 24 13.45 -9.37 26.91
N LEU A 25 12.22 -9.23 26.44
CA LEU A 25 11.00 -9.70 27.09
C LEU A 25 10.24 -10.71 26.22
N SER A 26 9.41 -11.54 26.86
CA SER A 26 8.58 -12.50 26.13
C SER A 26 7.48 -11.80 25.34
N MET A 27 7.17 -12.33 24.14
CA MET A 27 6.12 -11.81 23.27
C MET A 27 4.77 -11.70 24.00
N SER A 28 4.38 -12.73 24.76
CA SER A 28 3.09 -12.76 25.46
C SER A 28 2.97 -11.65 26.50
N PHE A 29 4.07 -11.35 27.20
CA PHE A 29 4.11 -10.28 28.18
C PHE A 29 4.00 -8.91 27.51
N VAL A 30 4.77 -8.69 26.42
CA VAL A 30 4.72 -7.45 25.65
C VAL A 30 3.35 -7.22 25.02
N GLN A 31 2.72 -8.27 24.48
CA GLN A 31 1.38 -8.19 23.89
C GLN A 31 0.36 -7.71 24.92
N ARG A 32 0.30 -8.34 26.11
CA ARG A 32 -0.60 -7.90 27.20
C ARG A 32 -0.35 -6.46 27.61
N ALA A 33 0.92 -6.05 27.69
CA ALA A 33 1.27 -4.68 28.05
C ALA A 33 0.84 -3.67 26.96
N LEU A 34 1.02 -4.00 25.68
CA LEU A 34 0.56 -3.17 24.57
C LEU A 34 -0.96 -3.01 24.57
N ASP A 35 -1.68 -4.11 24.79
CA ASP A 35 -3.15 -4.11 24.82
C ASP A 35 -3.67 -3.26 25.98
N ALA A 36 -3.15 -3.46 27.20
CA ALA A 36 -3.52 -2.67 28.36
C ALA A 36 -3.19 -1.17 28.18
N LEU A 37 -2.05 -0.83 27.57
CA LEU A 37 -1.68 0.57 27.32
C LEU A 37 -2.54 1.23 26.24
N ARG A 38 -3.03 0.46 25.26
CA ARG A 38 -3.95 0.96 24.21
C ARG A 38 -5.37 1.13 24.74
N GLU A 39 -5.84 0.20 25.56
CA GLU A 39 -7.13 0.30 26.27
C GLU A 39 -7.17 1.54 27.17
N GLN A 40 -6.04 1.89 27.80
CA GLN A 40 -5.89 3.11 28.60
C GLN A 40 -5.64 4.37 27.76
N HIS A 41 -5.68 4.30 26.42
CA HIS A 41 -5.37 5.40 25.50
C HIS A 41 -3.97 6.03 25.68
N ARG A 42 -3.03 5.31 26.31
CA ARG A 42 -1.64 5.78 26.54
C ARG A 42 -0.73 5.54 25.35
N LEU A 43 -1.08 4.55 24.52
CA LEU A 43 -0.48 4.30 23.22
C LEU A 43 -1.54 4.41 22.12
N PRO A 44 -1.19 4.96 20.95
CA PRO A 44 -2.08 4.94 19.80
C PRO A 44 -2.29 3.50 19.31
N ALA A 45 -3.32 3.32 18.47
CA ALA A 45 -3.52 2.09 17.73
C ALA A 45 -2.26 1.72 16.92
N ARG A 46 -2.08 0.40 16.71
CA ARG A 46 -1.02 -0.12 15.85
C ARG A 46 -1.20 0.45 14.44
N SER A 47 -0.09 0.81 13.80
CA SER A 47 -0.10 1.19 12.38
C SER A 47 -0.59 0.04 11.52
N ALA A 48 -1.34 0.36 10.45
CA ALA A 48 -1.68 -0.61 9.41
C ALA A 48 -0.45 -1.01 8.58
N VAL A 49 0.58 -0.15 8.55
CA VAL A 49 1.87 -0.39 7.91
C VAL A 49 2.76 -1.19 8.86
N ASN A 50 3.14 -2.40 8.45
CA ASN A 50 4.06 -3.24 9.21
C ASN A 50 5.54 -2.82 8.99
N SER A 51 6.45 -3.39 9.78
CA SER A 51 7.89 -3.12 9.73
C SER A 51 8.52 -3.35 8.34
N ILE A 52 8.08 -4.38 7.60
CA ILE A 52 8.60 -4.70 6.26
C ILE A 52 8.17 -3.62 5.27
N ASP A 53 6.90 -3.22 5.30
CA ASP A 53 6.36 -2.21 4.41
C ASP A 53 6.94 -0.83 4.72
N LEU A 54 7.15 -0.49 6.00
CA LEU A 54 7.90 0.71 6.39
C LEU A 54 9.33 0.71 5.83
N ALA A 55 10.03 -0.42 5.88
CA ALA A 55 11.37 -0.55 5.31
C ALA A 55 11.37 -0.36 3.78
N ARG A 56 10.37 -0.89 3.08
CA ARG A 56 10.18 -0.68 1.64
C ARG A 56 9.90 0.77 1.31
N TYR A 57 9.05 1.42 2.08
CA TYR A 57 8.74 2.83 1.92
C TYR A 57 10.00 3.70 2.11
N ARG A 58 10.82 3.45 3.14
CA ARG A 58 12.10 4.16 3.33
C ARG A 58 13.06 3.96 2.18
N LYS A 59 13.12 2.74 1.63
CA LYS A 59 13.92 2.46 0.42
C LYS A 59 13.40 3.27 -0.78
N LEU A 60 12.08 3.34 -0.97
CA LEU A 60 11.47 4.13 -2.04
C LEU A 60 11.78 5.62 -1.86
N ASP A 61 11.61 6.15 -0.66
CA ASP A 61 11.88 7.54 -0.33
C ASP A 61 13.35 7.92 -0.57
N ASN A 62 14.28 7.05 -0.18
CA ASN A 62 15.71 7.22 -0.49
C ASN A 62 16.01 7.16 -2.00
N LEU A 63 15.29 6.33 -2.78
CA LEU A 63 15.45 6.31 -4.24
C LEU A 63 14.99 7.64 -4.86
N MET A 64 13.86 8.18 -4.39
CA MET A 64 13.34 9.48 -4.83
C MET A 64 14.27 10.64 -4.44
N LEU A 65 15.01 10.52 -3.33
CA LEU A 65 16.03 11.50 -2.94
C LEU A 65 17.19 11.56 -3.94
N VAL A 66 17.62 10.41 -4.47
CA VAL A 66 18.74 10.32 -5.42
C VAL A 66 18.27 10.57 -6.86
N THR A 67 17.03 10.22 -7.18
CA THR A 67 16.45 10.33 -8.52
C THR A 67 15.17 11.17 -8.48
N PHE A 68 15.28 12.44 -8.87
CA PHE A 68 14.19 13.42 -8.82
C PHE A 68 12.95 13.02 -9.65
N GLN A 69 13.15 12.17 -10.67
CA GLN A 69 12.09 11.52 -11.43
C GLN A 69 12.36 10.02 -11.51
N LEU A 70 11.57 9.26 -10.77
CA LEU A 70 11.55 7.80 -10.81
C LEU A 70 10.22 7.38 -11.44
N ASP A 71 10.27 6.54 -12.47
CA ASP A 71 9.06 5.94 -13.02
C ASP A 71 8.60 4.74 -12.16
N MET A 72 7.33 4.38 -12.31
CA MET A 72 6.73 3.27 -11.55
C MET A 72 7.43 1.92 -11.79
N SER A 73 7.94 1.68 -13.00
CA SER A 73 8.60 0.41 -13.36
C SER A 73 9.89 0.24 -12.56
N ARG A 74 10.77 1.25 -12.61
CA ARG A 74 12.04 1.29 -11.88
C ARG A 74 11.84 1.23 -10.37
N ALA A 75 10.87 1.98 -9.86
CA ALA A 75 10.50 1.92 -8.45
C ALA A 75 10.07 0.50 -8.06
N THR A 76 9.22 -0.14 -8.87
CA THR A 76 8.71 -1.48 -8.61
C THR A 76 9.84 -2.52 -8.62
N SER A 77 10.70 -2.50 -9.64
CA SER A 77 11.88 -3.39 -9.70
C SER A 77 12.81 -3.19 -8.51
N ALA A 78 13.07 -1.95 -8.10
CA ALA A 78 13.98 -1.68 -6.99
C ALA A 78 13.43 -2.14 -5.64
N ILE A 79 12.11 -2.07 -5.43
CA ILE A 79 11.47 -2.44 -4.16
C ILE A 79 11.16 -3.95 -4.10
N TYR A 80 10.64 -4.54 -5.17
CA TYR A 80 10.15 -5.92 -5.18
C TYR A 80 11.01 -6.89 -5.98
N GLY A 81 12.05 -6.41 -6.68
CA GLY A 81 12.97 -7.24 -7.47
C GLY A 81 12.45 -7.61 -8.86
N ASP A 82 11.22 -7.23 -9.20
CA ASP A 82 10.59 -7.54 -10.49
C ASP A 82 9.57 -6.46 -10.86
N ASP A 83 9.37 -6.21 -12.15
CA ASP A 83 8.40 -5.26 -12.68
C ASP A 83 7.26 -6.00 -13.41
N ASN A 84 6.28 -6.44 -12.61
CA ASN A 84 5.07 -7.06 -13.12
C ASN A 84 3.81 -6.36 -12.57
N PRO A 85 2.63 -6.54 -13.18
CA PRO A 85 1.40 -5.86 -12.75
C PRO A 85 1.04 -6.06 -11.27
N LYS A 86 1.33 -7.25 -10.72
CA LYS A 86 1.11 -7.56 -9.30
C LYS A 86 2.06 -6.79 -8.39
N ALA A 87 3.33 -6.68 -8.77
CA ALA A 87 4.33 -5.91 -8.04
C ALA A 87 4.02 -4.40 -8.09
N ARG A 88 3.63 -3.89 -9.26
CA ARG A 88 3.18 -2.49 -9.41
C ARG A 88 1.97 -2.21 -8.51
N HIS A 89 0.97 -3.09 -8.51
CA HIS A 89 -0.19 -2.95 -7.63
C HIS A 89 0.20 -2.94 -6.14
N LYS A 90 1.10 -3.84 -5.72
CA LYS A 90 1.64 -3.84 -4.34
C LYS A 90 2.32 -2.52 -3.99
N LEU A 91 3.10 -1.94 -4.90
CA LEU A 91 3.74 -0.64 -4.69
C LEU A 91 2.70 0.48 -4.51
N ARG A 92 1.60 0.48 -5.28
CA ARG A 92 0.50 1.45 -5.08
C ARG A 92 -0.14 1.29 -3.71
N CYS A 93 -0.52 0.06 -3.34
CA CYS A 93 -1.10 -0.21 -2.03
C CYS A 93 -0.16 0.18 -0.89
N LEU A 94 1.15 -0.01 -1.05
CA LEU A 94 2.15 0.45 -0.09
C LEU A 94 2.12 1.97 0.05
N VAL A 95 2.18 2.71 -1.06
CA VAL A 95 2.14 4.18 -1.07
C VAL A 95 0.85 4.72 -0.43
N ASP A 96 -0.30 4.10 -0.74
CA ASP A 96 -1.58 4.48 -0.18
C ASP A 96 -1.66 4.19 1.32
N ALA A 97 -1.22 3.00 1.78
CA ALA A 97 -1.18 2.67 3.19
C ALA A 97 -0.24 3.59 3.99
N CYS A 98 0.91 3.95 3.43
CA CYS A 98 1.83 4.91 4.03
C CYS A 98 1.24 6.32 4.11
N ARG A 99 0.48 6.74 3.10
CA ARG A 99 -0.24 8.02 3.11
C ARG A 99 -1.31 8.05 4.18
N GLU A 100 -2.11 6.99 4.30
CA GLU A 100 -3.15 6.85 5.33
C GLU A 100 -2.57 6.81 6.75
N ASP A 101 -1.39 6.22 6.92
CA ASP A 101 -0.69 6.18 8.20
C ASP A 101 -0.04 7.51 8.60
N GLY A 102 -0.02 8.49 7.67
CA GLY A 102 0.50 9.84 7.90
C GLY A 102 2.02 9.97 7.72
N LEU A 103 2.66 9.07 6.96
CA LEU A 103 4.07 9.20 6.60
C LEU A 103 4.28 10.36 5.60
N ASP A 104 5.50 10.91 5.57
CA ASP A 104 5.83 12.05 4.71
C ASP A 104 5.83 11.66 3.22
N MET A 105 4.83 12.13 2.48
CA MET A 105 4.70 11.81 1.06
C MET A 105 5.35 12.85 0.13
N THR A 106 6.06 13.87 0.66
CA THR A 106 6.56 15.02 -0.13
C THR A 106 7.33 14.60 -1.38
N ARG A 107 8.28 13.67 -1.26
CA ARG A 107 9.10 13.20 -2.39
C ARG A 107 8.35 12.25 -3.33
N ILE A 108 7.50 11.39 -2.78
CA ILE A 108 6.78 10.36 -3.54
C ILE A 108 5.67 10.94 -4.42
N LYS A 109 5.24 12.19 -4.20
CA LYS A 109 4.33 12.91 -5.11
C LYS A 109 4.83 13.01 -6.55
N HIS A 110 6.15 12.92 -6.76
CA HIS A 110 6.78 12.97 -8.07
C HIS A 110 6.95 11.59 -8.72
N LEU A 111 6.55 10.52 -8.03
CA LEU A 111 6.49 9.18 -8.62
C LEU A 111 5.42 9.20 -9.71
N ASP A 112 5.84 8.99 -10.96
CA ASP A 112 4.89 8.94 -12.06
C ASP A 112 4.10 7.63 -11.99
N MET A 113 2.91 7.73 -11.38
CA MET A 113 1.96 6.63 -11.26
C MET A 113 1.20 6.38 -12.55
N SER A 114 1.40 7.20 -13.59
CA SER A 114 0.80 7.05 -14.92
C SER A 114 1.52 5.95 -15.71
N THR A 115 1.48 4.71 -15.21
CA THR A 115 1.77 3.58 -16.09
C THR A 115 0.55 3.32 -16.95
N ILE A 116 0.64 3.78 -18.19
CA ILE A 116 -0.17 3.40 -19.36
C ILE A 116 -0.77 2.01 -19.14
N ILE A 117 -2.11 1.94 -19.09
CA ILE A 117 -2.88 0.70 -19.11
C ILE A 117 -2.67 0.07 -20.50
N ASN A 118 -1.54 -0.59 -20.71
CA ASN A 118 -1.32 -1.37 -21.91
C ASN A 118 -1.74 -2.82 -21.66
N ASN A 119 -2.96 -3.10 -22.09
CA ASN A 119 -3.40 -4.36 -22.68
C ASN A 119 -2.81 -5.65 -22.08
N SER A 120 -3.27 -6.00 -20.89
CA SER A 120 -3.38 -7.41 -20.53
C SER A 120 -4.61 -7.64 -19.65
N ALA A 121 -5.79 -7.45 -20.26
CA ALA A 121 -6.96 -8.23 -19.87
C ALA A 121 -6.67 -9.71 -20.20
N ARG A 122 -5.90 -10.39 -19.35
CA ARG A 122 -5.78 -11.85 -19.38
C ARG A 122 -6.05 -12.40 -17.98
N ASN A 123 -7.28 -12.87 -17.87
CA ASN A 123 -7.74 -13.93 -16.98
C ASN A 123 -7.57 -13.70 -15.48
N ASN A 124 -8.52 -12.96 -14.90
CA ASN A 124 -9.09 -13.44 -13.64
C ASN A 124 -10.61 -13.39 -13.74
N LYS A 125 -11.21 -14.58 -13.85
CA LYS A 125 -12.65 -14.84 -13.95
C LYS A 125 -13.35 -14.54 -12.62
N LEU A 126 -13.36 -13.29 -12.19
CA LEU A 126 -14.27 -12.79 -11.16
C LEU A 126 -14.67 -11.39 -11.58
N PHE A 127 -15.78 -11.31 -12.31
CA PHE A 127 -16.45 -10.04 -12.60
C PHE A 127 -16.75 -9.37 -11.25
N ARG A 128 -16.09 -8.25 -10.99
CA ARG A 128 -16.42 -7.38 -9.87
C ARG A 128 -17.43 -6.36 -10.37
N TYR A 129 -18.60 -6.33 -9.76
CA TYR A 129 -19.61 -5.31 -10.03
C TYR A 129 -19.08 -3.97 -9.52
N VAL A 130 -19.06 -2.97 -10.41
CA VAL A 130 -18.73 -1.58 -10.09
C VAL A 130 -20.02 -0.78 -10.20
N ALA A 131 -20.31 0.05 -9.20
CA ALA A 131 -21.48 0.93 -9.26
C ALA A 131 -21.27 2.00 -10.34
N ILE A 132 -22.32 2.36 -11.09
CA ILE A 132 -22.23 3.27 -12.26
C ILE A 132 -21.59 4.63 -11.89
N ASN A 133 -21.77 5.10 -10.65
CA ASN A 133 -21.18 6.33 -10.14
C ASN A 133 -19.67 6.26 -9.86
N GLN A 134 -19.06 5.07 -9.93
CA GLN A 134 -17.62 4.83 -9.77
C GLN A 134 -16.93 4.56 -11.11
N VAL A 135 -17.66 4.63 -12.21
CA VAL A 135 -17.12 4.43 -13.55
C VAL A 135 -16.76 5.79 -14.12
N GLU A 136 -15.49 5.97 -14.47
CA GLU A 136 -15.02 7.14 -15.20
C GLU A 136 -15.84 7.32 -16.50
N PRO A 137 -16.33 8.53 -16.81
CA PRO A 137 -17.21 8.77 -17.97
C PRO A 137 -16.63 8.28 -19.30
N GLU A 138 -15.31 8.38 -19.47
CA GLU A 138 -14.59 7.92 -20.66
C GLU A 138 -14.60 6.39 -20.80
N ALA A 139 -14.50 5.67 -19.68
CA ALA A 139 -14.56 4.21 -19.66
C ALA A 139 -15.99 3.71 -19.97
N LEU A 140 -17.00 4.43 -19.49
CA LEU A 140 -18.40 4.15 -19.82
C LEU A 140 -18.68 4.40 -21.31
N ALA A 141 -18.19 5.50 -21.88
CA ALA A 141 -18.34 5.82 -23.29
C ALA A 141 -17.66 4.77 -24.19
N ALA A 142 -16.45 4.32 -23.83
CA ALA A 142 -15.77 3.23 -24.54
C ALA A 142 -16.56 1.92 -24.48
N PHE A 143 -17.12 1.57 -23.33
CA PHE A 143 -17.98 0.38 -23.18
C PHE A 143 -19.24 0.47 -24.04
N VAL A 144 -19.95 1.61 -24.02
CA VAL A 144 -21.12 1.85 -24.87
C VAL A 144 -20.76 1.76 -26.35
N GLY A 145 -19.62 2.33 -26.76
CA GLY A 145 -19.10 2.22 -28.12
C GLY A 145 -18.86 0.77 -28.55
N ILE A 146 -18.30 -0.05 -27.66
CA ILE A 146 -18.10 -1.49 -27.90
C ILE A 146 -19.45 -2.23 -28.00
N CYS A 147 -20.43 -1.90 -27.16
CA CYS A 147 -21.78 -2.47 -27.22
C CYS A 147 -22.53 -2.09 -28.51
N GLN A 148 -22.33 -0.86 -29.01
CA GLN A 148 -22.92 -0.39 -30.26
C GLN A 148 -22.25 -1.03 -31.48
N GLN A 149 -20.92 -1.20 -31.47
CA GLN A 149 -20.16 -1.85 -32.55
C GLN A 149 -20.42 -3.35 -32.64
N ASN A 150 -20.62 -4.03 -31.51
CA ASN A 150 -20.96 -5.46 -31.47
C ASN A 150 -22.48 -5.72 -31.56
N GLY A 151 -23.26 -4.67 -31.81
CA GLY A 151 -24.63 -4.69 -32.30
C GLY A 151 -25.55 -5.69 -31.64
N GLY A 152 -26.15 -5.33 -30.49
CA GLY A 152 -27.51 -5.73 -30.08
C GLY A 152 -27.97 -7.20 -30.24
N ARG A 153 -27.06 -8.17 -30.42
CA ARG A 153 -27.39 -9.55 -30.82
C ARG A 153 -27.48 -10.53 -29.65
N HIS A 154 -27.28 -10.06 -28.42
CA HIS A 154 -27.37 -10.89 -27.21
C HIS A 154 -28.38 -10.36 -26.19
N ALA A 155 -29.23 -9.41 -26.57
CA ALA A 155 -30.40 -9.00 -25.80
C ALA A 155 -31.66 -9.58 -26.47
N ALA A 156 -31.82 -10.90 -26.40
CA ALA A 156 -33.06 -11.63 -26.63
C ALA A 156 -33.04 -12.86 -25.71
#